data_AF-A0A1R1PVW0-F1
#
_entry.id   AF-A0A1R1PVW0-F1
#
_cell.length_a   1.000
_cell.length_b   1.000
_cell.length_c   1.000
_cell.angle_alpha   90.00
_cell.angle_beta   90.00
_cell.angle_gamma   90.00
#
_symmetry.space_group_name_H-M   'P 1'
#
loop_
_entity.id
_entity.type
_entity.pdbx_description
1 polymer ?
#
loop_
_entity_poly.entity_id
_entity_poly.type
_entity_poly.pdbx_seq_one_letter_code
_entity_poly.pdbx_strand_id
1 'polypeptide(L)'
;MKLISGQVNGSSYKFMATWYKGVKDTTKLVELITTPDFAQTHDFAFINAHSVPGIKCLIAAVNRTIYSKNTFQLKTGNAYTEVIYNLSPSTSVRIFADSFNYKALYTSHIFSELFAY
;
A
#
# COMPACT_ATOMS: atom_id res chain seq x y z
N MET A 1 -5.60 8.86 -11.29
CA MET A 1 -4.50 7.88 -11.35
C MET A 1 -3.19 8.61 -11.61
N LYS A 2 -2.10 8.28 -10.90
CA LYS A 2 -0.78 8.86 -11.10
C LYS A 2 0.27 7.74 -11.09
N LEU A 3 1.01 7.63 -12.19
CA LEU A 3 2.17 6.75 -12.30
C LEU A 3 3.41 7.53 -11.81
N ILE A 4 4.20 6.89 -10.98
CA ILE A 4 5.42 7.44 -10.39
C ILE A 4 6.55 6.45 -10.65
N SER A 5 7.62 6.91 -11.28
CA SER A 5 8.83 6.11 -11.49
C SER A 5 9.93 6.57 -10.54
N GLY A 6 10.80 5.65 -10.12
CA GLY A 6 11.95 5.97 -9.30
C GLY A 6 13.07 4.93 -9.43
N GLN A 7 14.17 5.18 -8.76
CA GLN A 7 15.32 4.28 -8.71
C GLN A 7 15.83 4.18 -7.26
N VAL A 8 16.06 2.95 -6.80
CA VAL A 8 16.60 2.67 -5.46
C VAL A 8 17.64 1.56 -5.59
N ASN A 9 18.86 1.83 -5.10
CA ASN A 9 19.98 0.88 -5.13
C ASN A 9 20.23 0.27 -6.53
N GLY A 10 20.22 1.11 -7.57
CA GLY A 10 20.40 0.67 -8.96
C GLY A 10 19.15 0.10 -9.62
N SER A 11 18.17 -0.42 -8.87
CA SER A 11 16.92 -0.96 -9.42
C SER A 11 15.91 0.14 -9.75
N SER A 12 15.26 0.00 -10.91
CA SER A 12 14.17 0.89 -11.30
C SER A 12 12.84 0.34 -10.81
N TYR A 13 11.90 1.23 -10.49
CA TYR A 13 10.54 0.82 -10.19
C TYR A 13 9.52 1.80 -10.75
N LYS A 14 8.33 1.29 -11.03
CA LYS A 14 7.11 2.04 -11.30
C LYS A 14 6.10 1.72 -10.22
N PHE A 15 5.46 2.77 -9.72
CA PHE A 15 4.42 2.69 -8.72
C PHE A 15 3.23 3.49 -9.21
N MET A 16 2.06 2.87 -9.22
CA MET A 16 0.82 3.52 -9.61
C MET A 16 -0.04 3.77 -8.38
N ALA A 17 -0.39 5.04 -8.14
CA ALA A 17 -1.33 5.43 -7.10
C ALA A 17 -2.62 6.01 -7.70
N THR A 18 -3.78 5.55 -7.24
CA THR A 18 -5.07 6.16 -7.58
C THR A 18 -5.82 6.53 -6.32
N TRP A 19 -6.25 7.80 -6.24
CA TRP A 19 -7.07 8.29 -5.15
C TRP A 19 -8.54 8.25 -5.54
N TYR A 20 -9.35 7.60 -4.71
CA TYR A 20 -10.80 7.55 -4.83
C TYR A 20 -11.44 8.33 -3.69
N LYS A 21 -12.41 9.20 -4.02
CA LYS A 21 -13.20 10.00 -3.07
C LYS A 21 -14.67 9.62 -3.20
N GLY A 22 -15.39 9.57 -2.08
CA GLY A 22 -16.83 9.28 -2.05
C GLY A 22 -17.17 7.81 -2.26
N VAL A 23 -16.30 6.90 -1.81
CA VAL A 23 -16.56 5.46 -1.82
C VAL A 23 -17.73 5.17 -0.89
N LYS A 24 -18.87 4.74 -1.45
CA LYS A 24 -20.13 4.57 -0.71
C LYS A 24 -20.25 3.23 0.01
N ASP A 25 -19.68 2.18 -0.57
CA ASP A 25 -19.88 0.79 -0.13
C ASP A 25 -18.52 0.18 0.27
N THR A 26 -17.91 0.78 1.27
CA THR A 26 -16.61 0.39 1.84
C THR A 26 -16.62 -1.05 2.36
N THR A 27 -17.71 -1.49 2.96
CA THR A 27 -17.89 -2.86 3.47
C THR A 27 -17.79 -3.89 2.34
N LYS A 28 -18.50 -3.67 1.22
CA LYS A 28 -18.41 -4.57 0.05
C LYS A 28 -17.01 -4.58 -0.56
N LEU A 29 -16.32 -3.44 -0.54
CA LEU A 29 -14.93 -3.37 -1.00
C LEU A 29 -14.02 -4.19 -0.09
N VAL A 30 -14.22 -4.13 1.24
CA VAL A 30 -13.49 -4.98 2.20
C VAL A 30 -13.77 -6.46 1.98
N GLU A 31 -15.05 -6.83 1.82
CA GLU A 31 -15.45 -8.21 1.53
C GLU A 31 -14.79 -8.71 0.24
N LEU A 32 -14.82 -7.90 -0.83
CA LEU A 32 -14.17 -8.23 -2.10
C LEU A 32 -12.66 -8.44 -1.93
N ILE A 33 -11.95 -7.52 -1.27
CA ILE A 33 -10.49 -7.60 -1.17
C ILE A 33 -9.99 -8.69 -0.22
N THR A 34 -10.87 -9.17 0.67
CA THR A 34 -10.57 -10.26 1.59
C THR A 34 -10.98 -11.63 1.03
N THR A 35 -11.71 -11.67 -0.09
CA THR A 35 -12.00 -12.93 -0.76
C THR A 35 -10.70 -13.58 -1.28
N PRO A 36 -10.50 -14.89 -1.05
CA PRO A 36 -9.28 -15.59 -1.46
C PRO A 36 -8.96 -15.41 -2.95
N ASP A 37 -9.98 -15.48 -3.81
CA ASP A 37 -9.83 -15.35 -5.26
C ASP A 37 -9.27 -13.99 -5.65
N PHE A 38 -9.77 -12.91 -5.04
CA PHE A 38 -9.30 -11.56 -5.33
C PHE A 38 -7.90 -11.31 -4.75
N ALA A 39 -7.66 -11.77 -3.51
CA ALA A 39 -6.38 -11.60 -2.82
C ALA A 39 -5.23 -12.39 -3.45
N GLN A 40 -5.50 -13.52 -4.12
CA GLN A 40 -4.49 -14.35 -4.79
C GLN A 40 -4.18 -13.90 -6.22
N THR A 41 -5.11 -13.22 -6.88
CA THR A 41 -4.98 -12.86 -8.30
C THR A 41 -4.54 -11.42 -8.53
N HIS A 42 -4.54 -10.58 -7.49
CA HIS A 42 -4.25 -9.17 -7.63
C HIS A 42 -3.20 -8.68 -6.63
N ASP A 43 -2.16 -8.09 -7.21
CA ASP A 43 -1.00 -7.54 -6.50
C ASP A 43 -1.18 -6.03 -6.30
N PHE A 44 -1.97 -5.64 -5.30
CA PHE A 44 -2.14 -4.23 -4.92
C PHE A 44 -2.14 -4.04 -3.40
N ALA A 45 -1.91 -2.81 -2.96
CA ALA A 45 -2.28 -2.35 -1.63
C ALA A 45 -3.43 -1.35 -1.77
N PHE A 46 -4.48 -1.54 -0.98
CA PHE A 46 -5.32 -0.42 -0.64
C PHE A 46 -4.70 0.27 0.57
N ILE A 47 -4.80 1.60 0.66
CA ILE A 47 -4.40 2.40 1.84
C ILE A 47 -5.51 3.42 2.20
N ASN A 48 -5.78 3.62 3.50
CA ASN A 48 -6.61 4.73 3.96
C ASN A 48 -5.96 6.08 3.60
N ALA A 49 -6.61 6.89 2.76
CA ALA A 49 -6.05 8.15 2.30
C ALA A 49 -5.85 9.16 3.43
N HIS A 50 -6.65 9.10 4.50
CA HIS A 50 -6.51 9.99 5.66
C HIS A 50 -5.24 9.70 6.47
N SER A 51 -4.72 8.47 6.39
CA SER A 51 -3.49 8.06 7.07
C SER A 51 -2.22 8.39 6.25
N VAL A 52 -2.37 8.99 5.07
CA VAL A 52 -1.25 9.37 4.19
C VAL A 52 -1.22 10.91 4.08
N PRO A 53 -0.35 11.61 4.83
CA PRO A 53 -0.30 13.07 4.87
C PRO A 53 -0.03 13.73 3.51
N GLY A 54 0.56 12.98 2.57
CA GLY A 54 0.75 13.43 1.20
C GLY A 54 1.50 12.42 0.36
N ILE A 55 1.53 12.66 -0.96
CA ILE A 55 2.14 11.74 -1.92
C ILE A 55 3.64 11.49 -1.67
N LYS A 56 4.36 12.46 -1.09
CA LYS A 56 5.78 12.31 -0.73
C LYS A 56 6.00 11.23 0.34
N CYS A 57 5.11 11.10 1.31
CA CYS A 57 5.17 10.06 2.34
C CYS A 57 4.97 8.67 1.71
N LEU A 58 4.03 8.56 0.77
CA LEU A 58 3.80 7.33 0.00
C LEU A 58 5.03 6.95 -0.83
N ILE A 59 5.65 7.90 -1.53
CA ILE A 59 6.89 7.67 -2.28
C ILE A 59 8.03 7.22 -1.35
N ALA A 60 8.19 7.84 -0.19
CA ALA A 60 9.22 7.46 0.77
C ALA A 60 9.02 6.04 1.30
N ALA A 61 7.78 5.65 1.59
CA ALA A 61 7.44 4.28 1.99
C ALA A 61 7.73 3.26 0.88
N VAL A 62 7.37 3.58 -0.37
CA VAL A 62 7.69 2.75 -1.54
C VAL A 62 9.20 2.60 -1.72
N ASN A 63 9.97 3.69 -1.63
CA ASN A 63 11.43 3.62 -1.73
C ASN A 63 12.05 2.69 -0.68
N ARG A 64 11.57 2.80 0.57
CA ARG A 64 12.04 1.95 1.66
C ARG A 64 11.66 0.49 1.42
N THR A 65 10.45 0.22 0.90
CA THR A 65 10.02 -1.12 0.52
C THR A 65 10.90 -1.72 -0.56
N ILE A 66 11.21 -0.98 -1.63
CA ILE A 66 12.10 -1.47 -2.70
C ILE A 66 13.48 -1.76 -2.15
N TYR A 67 14.01 -0.88 -1.31
CA TYR A 67 15.28 -1.12 -0.62
C TYR A 67 15.24 -2.44 0.19
N SER A 68 14.26 -2.60 1.08
CA SER A 68 14.09 -3.81 1.89
C SER A 68 13.88 -5.07 1.05
N LYS A 69 13.16 -4.98 -0.07
CA LYS A 69 12.98 -6.10 -1.00
C LYS A 69 14.31 -6.51 -1.62
N ASN A 70 15.08 -5.55 -2.12
CA ASN A 70 16.35 -5.79 -2.79
C ASN A 70 17.45 -6.29 -1.83
N THR A 71 17.35 -5.98 -0.54
CA THR A 71 18.26 -6.47 0.49
C THR A 71 17.75 -7.72 1.23
N PHE A 72 16.61 -8.29 0.83
CA PHE A 72 15.95 -9.42 1.51
C PHE A 72 15.62 -9.16 2.99
N GLN A 73 15.27 -7.92 3.32
CA GLN A 73 14.94 -7.44 4.67
C GLN A 73 13.48 -6.98 4.80
N LEU A 74 12.57 -7.54 4.01
CA LEU A 74 11.13 -7.32 4.21
C LEU A 74 10.72 -7.82 5.59
N LYS A 75 9.92 -7.03 6.30
CA LYS A 75 9.35 -7.40 7.60
C LYS A 75 7.97 -8.02 7.47
N THR A 76 7.35 -7.87 6.31
CA THR A 76 6.03 -8.38 5.95
C THR A 76 6.14 -9.45 4.86
N GLY A 77 5.00 -10.06 4.50
CA GLY A 77 4.95 -11.17 3.54
C GLY A 77 5.17 -10.77 2.08
N ASN A 78 4.97 -9.50 1.71
CA ASN A 78 5.16 -9.03 0.34
C ASN A 78 5.43 -7.50 0.28
N ALA A 79 5.81 -7.01 -0.90
CA ALA A 79 6.13 -5.59 -1.08
C ALA A 79 4.93 -4.66 -0.79
N TYR A 80 3.71 -5.08 -1.10
CA TYR A 80 2.50 -4.27 -0.87
C TYR A 80 2.26 -4.02 0.61
N THR A 81 2.21 -5.09 1.40
CA THR A 81 2.09 -5.03 2.85
C THR A 81 3.28 -4.30 3.49
N GLU A 82 4.47 -4.36 2.88
CA GLU A 82 5.63 -3.59 3.33
C GLU A 82 5.48 -2.08 3.07
N VAL A 83 4.86 -1.64 1.96
CA VAL A 83 4.58 -0.21 1.72
C VAL A 83 3.71 0.33 2.83
N ILE A 84 2.64 -0.39 3.18
CA ILE A 84 1.75 0.06 4.22
C ILE A 84 2.44 -0.03 5.61
N TYR A 85 3.29 -1.03 5.84
CA TYR A 85 4.15 -1.10 7.04
C TYR A 85 5.07 0.11 7.16
N ASN A 86 5.71 0.53 6.06
CA ASN A 86 6.61 1.68 6.01
C ASN A 86 5.89 3.03 6.12
N LEU A 87 4.56 3.06 5.93
CA LEU A 87 3.71 4.22 6.24
C LEU A 87 3.32 4.29 7.72
N SER A 88 3.43 3.19 8.45
CA SER A 88 3.04 3.12 9.86
C SER A 88 4.06 3.81 10.77
N PRO A 89 3.61 4.61 11.76
CA PRO A 89 4.48 5.14 12.80
C PRO A 89 4.91 4.07 13.82
N SER A 90 4.24 2.90 13.85
CA SER A 90 4.54 1.80 14.76
C SER A 90 5.25 0.65 14.06
N THR A 91 6.24 0.07 14.75
CA THR A 91 6.98 -1.12 14.30
C THR A 91 6.21 -2.43 14.51
N SER A 92 5.07 -2.40 15.23
CA SER A 92 4.23 -3.56 15.48
C SER A 92 3.29 -3.85 14.31
N VAL A 93 3.48 -5.01 13.67
CA VAL A 93 2.68 -5.49 12.53
C VAL A 93 1.18 -5.61 12.87
N ARG A 94 0.84 -5.87 14.14
CA ARG A 94 -0.55 -6.05 14.57
C ARG A 94 -1.31 -4.71 14.68
N ILE A 95 -0.66 -3.67 15.20
CA ILE A 95 -1.22 -2.30 15.28
C ILE A 95 -1.38 -1.73 13.87
N PHE A 96 -0.43 -2.06 13.00
CA PHE A 96 -0.41 -1.67 11.59
C PHE A 96 -1.65 -2.16 10.83
N ALA A 97 -2.02 -3.45 10.98
CA ALA A 97 -3.23 -4.00 10.38
C ALA A 97 -4.44 -3.16 10.80
N ASP A 98 -4.63 -2.83 12.07
CA ASP A 98 -5.82 -2.08 12.51
C ASP A 98 -5.81 -0.58 12.17
N SER A 99 -4.64 0.02 11.93
CA SER A 99 -4.45 1.46 11.71
C SER A 99 -4.52 1.88 10.24
N PHE A 100 -4.10 0.98 9.36
CA PHE A 100 -4.12 1.17 7.91
C PHE A 100 -5.03 0.19 7.18
N ASN A 101 -5.60 -0.82 7.86
CA ASN A 101 -6.78 -1.51 7.35
C ASN A 101 -7.96 -0.54 7.29
N TYR A 102 -8.71 -0.75 6.23
CA TYR A 102 -10.10 -0.41 6.04
C TYR A 102 -10.91 -0.59 7.33
N LYS A 103 -11.06 0.48 8.11
CA LYS A 103 -12.33 0.58 8.85
C LYS A 103 -13.37 0.99 7.83
N ALA A 104 -14.51 0.29 7.84
CA ALA A 104 -15.66 0.50 6.96
C ALA A 104 -16.23 1.94 6.98
N LEU A 105 -15.61 2.86 7.71
CA LEU A 105 -16.04 4.24 7.91
C LEU A 105 -15.34 5.27 7.02
N TYR A 106 -14.27 4.90 6.29
CA TYR A 106 -13.49 5.88 5.52
C TYR A 106 -13.98 6.00 4.08
N THR A 107 -14.27 7.21 3.60
CA THR A 107 -14.80 7.44 2.23
C THR A 107 -13.72 7.73 1.19
N SER A 108 -12.45 7.67 1.59
CA SER A 108 -11.29 8.09 0.78
C SER A 108 -10.19 7.03 0.80
N HIS A 109 -9.79 6.53 -0.38
CA HIS A 109 -8.86 5.38 -0.49
C HIS A 109 -7.80 5.62 -1.53
N ILE A 110 -6.60 5.09 -1.28
CA ILE A 110 -5.50 5.05 -2.24
C ILE A 110 -5.30 3.60 -2.68
N PHE A 111 -5.37 3.37 -3.98
CA PHE A 111 -5.00 2.10 -4.61
C PHE A 111 -3.55 2.20 -5.09
N SER A 112 -2.76 1.16 -4.85
CA SER A 112 -1.30 1.16 -5.01
C SER A 112 -0.83 -0.12 -5.69
N GLU A 113 -0.31 -0.04 -6.93
CA GLU A 113 0.32 -1.15 -7.65
C GLU A 113 1.81 -0.87 -7.86
N LEU A 114 2.67 -1.88 -7.70
CA LEU A 114 4.12 -1.73 -7.70
C LEU A 114 4.76 -2.69 -8.70
N PHE A 115 5.32 -2.13 -9.76
CA PHE A 115 6.06 -2.85 -10.80
C PHE A 115 7.55 -2.59 -10.60
N ALA A 116 8.28 -3.57 -10.04
CA ALA A 116 9.74 -3.52 -9.94
C ALA A 116 10.36 -4.40 -11.04
N TYR A 117 11.37 -3.88 -11.74
CA TYR A 117 12.07 -4.55 -12.84
C TYR A 117 13.56 -4.19 -12.86
#